data_AF-A0A2K9LTG9-F1
#
_entry.id   AF-A0A2K9LTG9-F1
#
_cell.length_a   1.000
_cell.length_b   1.000
_cell.length_c   1.000
_cell.angle_alpha   90.00
_cell.angle_beta   90.00
_cell.angle_gamma   90.00
#
_symmetry.space_group_name_H-M   'P 1'
#
loop_
_entity.id
_entity.type
_entity.pdbx_description
1 polymer ?
#
loop_
_entity_poly.entity_id
_entity_poly.type
_entity_poly.pdbx_seq_one_letter_code
_entity_poly.pdbx_strand_id
1 'polypeptide(L)'
;MNLLASTTANQIILGFEILALIVSVFMIIIGLIQNKSSQTGLSALNGGNDELFSNSKERGMDKTTSIWMFSLGITLFIITIAIGIISNTV
;
A
#
# COMPACT_ATOMS: atom_id res chain seq x y z
N MET A 1 5.26 -8.05 36.92
CA MET A 1 4.51 -7.39 35.84
C MET A 1 3.47 -8.38 35.34
N ASN A 2 2.19 -8.04 35.40
CA ASN A 2 1.08 -8.99 35.40
C ASN A 2 0.99 -9.75 34.05
N LEU A 3 0.93 -11.08 34.05
CA LEU A 3 0.84 -11.91 32.83
C LEU A 3 -0.38 -11.52 31.94
N LEU A 4 -1.44 -11.03 32.59
CA LEU A 4 -2.61 -10.45 31.94
C LEU A 4 -2.28 -9.20 31.10
N ALA A 5 -1.39 -8.32 31.57
CA ALA A 5 -1.03 -7.10 30.85
C ALA A 5 -0.21 -7.40 29.57
N SER A 6 0.71 -8.37 29.65
CA SER A 6 1.49 -8.83 28.48
C SER A 6 0.61 -9.52 27.43
N THR A 7 -0.37 -10.32 27.88
CA THR A 7 -1.32 -10.97 26.98
C THR A 7 -2.17 -9.94 26.22
N THR A 8 -2.65 -8.89 26.89
CA THR A 8 -3.43 -7.83 26.26
C THR A 8 -2.62 -7.04 25.22
N ALA A 9 -1.36 -6.72 25.51
CA ALA A 9 -0.48 -6.04 24.57
C ALA A 9 -0.25 -6.85 23.29
N ASN A 10 -0.01 -8.16 23.43
CA ASN A 10 0.18 -9.04 22.28
C ASN A 10 -1.08 -9.14 21.41
N GLN A 11 -2.27 -9.20 22.02
CA GLN A 11 -3.54 -9.20 21.29
C GLN A 11 -3.75 -7.91 20.48
N ILE A 12 -3.35 -6.76 21.02
CA ILE A 12 -3.43 -5.48 20.32
C ILE A 12 -2.51 -5.48 19.09
N ILE A 13 -1.26 -5.91 19.27
CA ILE A 13 -0.27 -5.98 18.17
C ILE A 13 -0.79 -6.89 17.06
N LEU A 14 -1.26 -8.10 17.41
CA LEU A 14 -1.84 -9.04 16.44
C LEU A 14 -3.02 -8.44 15.67
N GLY A 15 -3.87 -7.65 16.33
CA GLY A 15 -4.98 -6.95 15.66
C GLY A 15 -4.51 -5.96 14.59
N PHE A 16 -3.45 -5.19 14.87
CA PHE A 16 -2.86 -4.27 13.90
C PHE A 16 -2.15 -4.99 12.75
N GLU A 17 -1.48 -6.11 13.02
CA GLU A 17 -0.84 -6.94 11.98
C GLU A 17 -1.87 -7.50 11.00
N ILE A 18 -3.00 -7.99 11.49
CA ILE A 18 -4.10 -8.47 10.65
C ILE A 18 -4.65 -7.33 9.78
N LEU A 19 -4.83 -6.14 10.36
CA LEU A 19 -5.26 -4.95 9.62
C LEU A 19 -4.26 -4.58 8.51
N ALA A 20 -2.96 -4.56 8.82
CA ALA A 20 -1.90 -4.28 7.86
C ALA A 20 -1.90 -5.31 6.72
N LEU A 21 -2.09 -6.59 7.04
CA LEU A 21 -2.19 -7.68 6.07
C LEU A 21 -3.37 -7.45 5.13
N ILE A 22 -4.56 -7.14 5.65
CA ILE A 22 -5.75 -6.89 4.83
C ILE A 22 -5.50 -5.72 3.86
N VAL A 23 -4.96 -4.59 4.36
CA VAL A 23 -4.64 -3.43 3.53
C VAL A 23 -3.62 -3.80 2.44
N SER A 24 -2.60 -4.57 2.78
CA SER A 24 -1.58 -5.01 1.81
C SER A 24 -2.17 -5.89 0.69
N VAL A 25 -3.10 -6.79 1.02
CA VAL A 25 -3.78 -7.63 0.03
C VAL A 25 -4.60 -6.76 -0.93
N PHE A 26 -5.33 -5.76 -0.43
CA PHE A 26 -6.06 -4.82 -1.28
C PHE A 26 -5.11 -4.02 -2.19
N MET A 27 -3.97 -3.57 -1.69
CA MET A 27 -2.96 -2.87 -2.48
C MET A 27 -2.39 -3.75 -3.60
N ILE A 28 -2.14 -5.03 -3.33
CA ILE A 28 -1.70 -5.99 -4.36
C ILE A 28 -2.76 -6.13 -5.45
N ILE A 29 -4.02 -6.33 -5.09
CA ILE A 29 -5.12 -6.46 -6.04
C ILE A 29 -5.24 -5.19 -6.92
N ILE A 30 -5.23 -4.01 -6.30
CA ILE A 30 -5.32 -2.74 -7.00
C ILE A 30 -4.10 -2.51 -7.90
N GLY A 31 -2.89 -2.85 -7.44
CA GLY A 31 -1.66 -2.75 -8.21
C GLY A 31 -1.68 -3.64 -9.46
N LEU A 32 -2.22 -4.85 -9.35
CA LEU A 32 -2.39 -5.74 -10.51
C LEU A 32 -3.41 -5.16 -11.52
N ILE A 33 -4.49 -4.54 -11.06
CA ILE A 33 -5.47 -3.87 -11.92
C ILE A 33 -4.84 -2.65 -12.64
N GLN A 34 -3.89 -1.96 -12.01
CA GLN A 34 -3.22 -0.78 -12.58
C GLN A 34 -2.18 -1.09 -13.66
N ASN A 35 -1.91 -2.37 -13.97
CA ASN A 35 -0.96 -2.72 -15.00
C ASN A 35 -1.45 -2.24 -16.39
N LYS A 36 -0.92 -1.10 -16.85
CA LYS A 36 -1.29 -0.51 -18.14
C LYS A 36 -0.74 -1.38 -19.28
N SER A 37 -1.64 -1.80 -20.17
CA SER A 37 -1.41 -2.78 -21.23
C SER A 37 -0.46 -2.37 -22.37
N SER A 38 0.41 -1.35 -22.22
CA SER A 38 1.04 -0.68 -23.38
C SER A 38 2.53 -0.35 -23.30
N GLN A 39 3.29 -0.90 -22.37
CA GLN A 39 4.76 -0.77 -22.37
C GLN A 39 5.35 -2.18 -22.35
N THR A 40 6.15 -2.56 -23.34
CA THR A 40 6.99 -3.75 -23.19
C THR A 40 7.87 -3.53 -21.94
N GLY A 41 8.09 -4.55 -21.11
CA GLY A 41 8.80 -4.38 -19.83
C GLY A 41 10.17 -3.72 -19.96
N LEU A 42 10.80 -3.82 -21.14
CA LEU A 42 12.06 -3.15 -21.47
C LEU A 42 11.88 -1.65 -21.77
N SER A 43 10.81 -1.26 -22.47
CA SER A 43 10.46 0.15 -22.72
C SER A 43 10.14 0.90 -21.42
N ALA A 44 9.47 0.24 -20.46
CA ALA A 44 9.17 0.82 -19.15
C ALA A 44 10.45 1.13 -18.33
N LEU A 45 11.51 0.33 -18.49
CA LEU A 45 12.78 0.53 -17.80
C LEU A 45 13.67 1.59 -18.48
N ASN A 46 13.49 1.80 -19.79
CA ASN A 46 14.25 2.78 -20.58
C ASN A 46 13.62 4.18 -20.58
N GLY A 47 12.46 4.36 -19.93
CA GLY A 47 11.75 5.63 -19.85
C GLY A 47 10.62 5.80 -20.88
N GLY A 48 10.46 4.85 -21.82
CA GLY A 48 9.21 4.59 -22.56
C GLY A 48 8.54 5.81 -23.22
N ASN A 49 9.30 6.82 -23.61
CA ASN A 49 8.80 8.13 -24.01
C ASN A 49 9.15 8.44 -25.48
N ASP A 50 8.60 7.64 -26.41
CA ASP A 50 8.70 7.93 -27.86
C ASP A 50 7.70 9.02 -28.30
N GLU A 51 6.70 9.35 -27.47
CA GLU A 51 5.72 10.39 -27.75
C GLU A 51 5.67 11.45 -26.63
N LEU A 52 6.26 12.63 -26.90
CA LEU A 52 6.25 13.83 -26.04
C LEU A 52 4.85 14.33 -25.63
N PHE A 53 3.79 13.85 -26.27
CA PHE A 53 2.39 14.18 -25.97
C PHE A 53 1.56 12.99 -25.46
N SER A 54 2.18 11.83 -25.19
CA SER A 54 1.48 10.63 -24.69
C SER A 54 0.92 10.79 -23.28
N ASN A 55 1.49 11.71 -22.48
CA ASN A 55 1.03 12.03 -21.14
C ASN A 55 -0.24 12.91 -21.19
N SER A 56 -1.29 12.36 -21.79
CA SER A 56 -2.64 12.91 -21.70
C SER A 56 -3.13 12.74 -20.27
N LYS A 57 -3.68 13.82 -19.69
CA LYS A 57 -4.23 13.85 -18.33
C LYS A 57 -4.95 12.55 -17.99
N GLU A 58 -4.53 11.89 -16.91
CA GLU A 58 -5.19 10.66 -16.43
C GLU A 58 -6.69 10.89 -16.27
N ARG A 59 -7.49 10.04 -16.91
CA ARG A 59 -8.95 10.12 -16.95
C ARG A 59 -9.57 8.78 -16.58
N GLY A 60 -10.76 8.83 -15.99
CA GLY A 60 -11.55 7.65 -15.69
C GLY A 60 -10.98 6.79 -14.56
N MET A 61 -10.85 5.49 -14.83
CA MET A 61 -10.49 4.47 -13.84
C MET A 61 -9.05 4.65 -13.34
N ASP A 62 -8.11 4.97 -14.22
CA ASP A 62 -6.68 5.07 -13.90
C ASP A 62 -6.38 6.09 -12.79
N LYS A 63 -6.99 7.28 -12.87
CA LYS A 63 -6.85 8.33 -11.85
C LYS A 63 -7.44 7.89 -10.52
N THR A 64 -8.57 7.18 -10.57
CA THR A 64 -9.27 6.72 -9.38
C THR A 64 -8.45 5.65 -8.68
N THR A 65 -7.98 4.62 -9.40
CA THR A 65 -7.13 3.56 -8.85
C THR A 65 -5.81 4.10 -8.30
N SER A 66 -5.20 5.09 -8.97
CA SER A 66 -3.98 5.77 -8.50
C SER A 66 -4.21 6.47 -7.15
N ILE A 67 -5.31 7.23 -7.00
CA ILE A 67 -5.66 7.89 -5.73
C ILE A 67 -5.94 6.86 -4.63
N TRP A 68 -6.66 5.78 -4.94
CA TRP A 68 -6.92 4.70 -3.97
C TRP A 68 -5.63 4.03 -3.50
N MET A 69 -4.72 3.72 -4.42
CA MET A 69 -3.43 3.12 -4.08
C MET A 69 -2.58 4.05 -3.22
N PHE A 70 -2.58 5.34 -3.54
CA PHE A 70 -1.90 6.35 -2.73
C PHE A 70 -2.49 6.45 -1.32
N SER A 71 -3.81 6.50 -1.21
CA SER A 71 -4.51 6.53 0.09
C SER A 71 -4.23 5.29 0.92
N LEU A 72 -4.31 4.10 0.34
CA LEU A 72 -4.00 2.83 1.02
C LEU A 72 -2.54 2.76 1.45
N GLY A 73 -1.61 3.27 0.63
CA GLY A 73 -0.20 3.37 0.99
C GLY A 73 0.05 4.24 2.21
N ILE A 74 -0.61 5.41 2.29
CA ILE A 74 -0.55 6.27 3.49
C ILE A 74 -1.12 5.54 4.71
N THR A 75 -2.27 4.88 4.56
CA THR A 75 -2.88 4.09 5.63
C THR A 75 -1.94 3.00 6.14
N LEU A 76 -1.33 2.24 5.24
CA LEU A 76 -0.38 1.18 5.59
C LEU A 76 0.83 1.78 6.33
N PHE A 77 1.37 2.90 5.86
CA PHE A 77 2.49 3.57 6.49
C PHE A 77 2.18 3.98 7.94
N ILE A 78 1.03 4.59 8.19
CA ILE A 78 0.59 4.97 9.54
C ILE A 78 0.45 3.74 10.43
N ILE A 79 -0.15 2.65 9.94
CA ILE A 79 -0.31 1.40 10.70
C ILE A 79 1.06 0.83 11.08
N THR A 80 2.02 0.78 10.15
CA THR A 80 3.36 0.24 10.42
C THR A 80 4.13 1.05 11.46
N ILE A 81 4.01 2.38 11.44
CA ILE A 81 4.59 3.25 12.48
C ILE A 81 3.92 2.97 13.83
N ALA A 82 2.58 2.86 13.86
CA ALA A 82 1.86 2.58 15.09
C ALA A 82 2.28 1.25 15.73
N ILE A 83 2.42 0.19 14.92
CA ILE A 83 2.95 -1.11 15.38
C ILE A 83 4.36 -0.95 15.95
N GLY A 84 5.25 -0.24 15.25
CA GLY A 84 6.62 -0.01 15.70
C GLY A 84 6.70 0.71 17.04
N ILE A 85 5.86 1.73 17.24
CA ILE A 85 5.78 2.47 18.51
C ILE A 85 5.19 1.60 19.62
N ILE A 86 4.07 0.93 19.38
CA ILE A 86 3.41 0.09 20.39
C ILE A 86 4.34 -1.04 20.82
N SER A 87 4.94 -1.76 19.87
CA SER A 87 5.87 -2.86 20.15
C SER A 87 7.12 -2.43 20.93
N ASN A 88 7.52 -1.15 20.86
CA ASN A 88 8.66 -0.65 21.62
C ASN A 88 8.27 -0.16 23.03
N THR A 89 7.00 0.20 23.22
CA THR A 89 6.51 0.81 24.48
C THR A 89 5.83 -0.18 25.43
N VAL A 90 5.28 -1.29 24.92
CA VAL A 90 4.62 -2.35 25.71
C VAL A 90 5.57 -3.51 26.03
#